data_AF-A0A350KP87-F1
#
_entry.id   AF-A0A350KP87-F1
#
_cell.length_a   1.000
_cell.length_b   1.000
_cell.length_c   1.000
_cell.angle_alpha   90.00
_cell.angle_beta   90.00
_cell.angle_gamma   90.00
#
_symmetry.space_group_name_H-M   'P 1'
#
loop_
_entity.id
_entity.type
_entity.pdbx_description
1 polymer ?
#
loop_
_entity_poly.entity_id
_entity_poly.type
_entity_poly.pdbx_seq_one_letter_code
_entity_poly.pdbx_strand_id
1 'polypeptide(L)'
;PVVLTHGAGLSGACYDTTPDGRTGWFDYFVRNGFPTYVVDQVGRARSRFDQTVFNNVGAGRTPPEKQPKISRMGDLHASWINFRIGAEKGVPYPDTQFPVDAVSELSKMSIADLSASLNAPDPNYKALAELADELGGAVLIGHSQSGHYPLESALINPEKVKGMVLLEAVPPVYSDEQIAALAKIPLLIVYGDHLESSTEGAPTTWRQRFDECAALVDRVNKAGGNAQMIHLPAKGMRGNTHMFMQDKNNLAVADLIIGWIKENIK
;
A
#
# COMPACT_ATOMS: atom_id res chain seq x y z
N PRO A 1 -9.38 3.84 -15.35
CA PRO A 1 -8.06 3.21 -15.12
C PRO A 1 -7.84 2.93 -13.64
N VAL A 2 -6.95 2.00 -13.29
CA VAL A 2 -6.47 1.79 -11.92
C VAL A 2 -4.99 2.16 -11.83
N VAL A 3 -4.60 2.78 -10.71
CA VAL A 3 -3.20 3.14 -10.40
C VAL A 3 -2.78 2.36 -9.16
N LEU A 4 -1.82 1.45 -9.32
CA LEU A 4 -1.29 0.59 -8.26
C LEU A 4 -0.02 1.21 -7.68
N THR A 5 -0.05 1.55 -6.39
CA THR A 5 1.06 2.21 -5.67
C THR A 5 1.60 1.28 -4.60
N HIS A 6 2.90 0.96 -4.67
CA HIS A 6 3.54 0.00 -3.74
C HIS A 6 3.76 0.62 -2.35
N GLY A 7 4.12 -0.20 -1.35
CA GLY A 7 4.44 0.24 0.01
C GLY A 7 5.94 0.50 0.27
N ALA A 8 6.30 0.52 1.56
CA ALA A 8 7.68 0.72 2.03
C ALA A 8 8.60 -0.41 1.58
N GLY A 9 9.86 -0.07 1.24
CA GLY A 9 10.89 -1.05 0.87
C GLY A 9 10.60 -1.89 -0.38
N LEU A 10 9.59 -1.52 -1.17
CA LEU A 10 9.18 -2.18 -2.42
C LEU A 10 9.23 -1.18 -3.59
N SER A 11 8.98 -1.70 -4.79
CA SER A 11 8.73 -0.96 -6.04
C SER A 11 7.45 -1.48 -6.69
N GLY A 12 7.07 -0.93 -7.85
CA GLY A 12 5.94 -1.41 -8.64
C GLY A 12 6.00 -2.91 -8.97
N ALA A 13 7.19 -3.52 -8.94
CA ALA A 13 7.39 -4.95 -9.15
C ALA A 13 6.56 -5.83 -8.19
N CYS A 14 6.11 -5.32 -7.03
CA CYS A 14 5.30 -6.12 -6.11
C CYS A 14 3.91 -6.49 -6.66
N TYR A 15 3.44 -5.80 -7.71
CA TYR A 15 2.18 -6.09 -8.40
C TYR A 15 2.38 -6.90 -9.70
N ASP A 16 3.62 -7.14 -10.11
CA ASP A 16 3.95 -8.01 -11.25
C ASP A 16 3.91 -9.48 -10.80
N THR A 17 4.52 -10.38 -11.57
CA THR A 17 4.68 -11.81 -11.29
C THR A 17 5.04 -12.05 -9.83
N THR A 18 4.27 -12.94 -9.16
CA THR A 18 4.47 -13.24 -7.74
C THR A 18 5.83 -13.89 -7.49
N PRO A 19 6.34 -13.88 -6.24
CA PRO A 19 7.64 -14.49 -5.92
C PRO A 19 7.77 -15.96 -6.40
N ASP A 20 6.68 -16.73 -6.41
CA ASP A 20 6.62 -18.11 -6.88
C ASP A 20 6.23 -18.27 -8.37
N GLY A 21 6.24 -17.19 -9.15
CA GLY A 21 6.08 -17.22 -10.60
C GLY A 21 4.63 -17.22 -11.12
N ARG A 22 3.63 -16.99 -10.27
CA ARG A 22 2.22 -16.88 -10.69
C ARG A 22 1.89 -15.48 -11.19
N THR A 23 0.72 -15.37 -11.82
CA THR A 23 0.15 -14.09 -12.26
C THR A 23 0.01 -13.10 -11.11
N GLY A 24 0.58 -11.91 -11.31
CA GLY A 24 0.41 -10.74 -10.46
C GLY A 24 -0.84 -9.93 -10.78
N TRP A 25 -1.12 -8.95 -9.93
CA TRP A 25 -2.27 -8.07 -10.11
C TRP A 25 -2.16 -7.18 -11.36
N PHE A 26 -0.97 -6.78 -11.80
CA PHE A 26 -0.81 -6.01 -13.02
C PHE A 26 -1.43 -6.73 -14.23
N ASP A 27 -0.94 -7.95 -14.53
CA ASP A 27 -1.48 -8.77 -15.62
C ASP A 27 -2.97 -9.11 -15.38
N TYR A 28 -3.35 -9.40 -14.13
CA TYR A 28 -4.73 -9.79 -13.83
C TYR A 28 -5.75 -8.67 -14.01
N PHE A 29 -5.46 -7.43 -13.60
CA PHE A 29 -6.34 -6.28 -13.81
C PHE A 29 -6.48 -5.95 -15.30
N VAL A 30 -5.38 -6.04 -16.07
CA VAL A 30 -5.40 -5.86 -17.53
C VAL A 30 -6.32 -6.89 -18.20
N ARG A 31 -6.18 -8.17 -17.84
CA ARG A 31 -7.05 -9.25 -18.33
C ARG A 31 -8.53 -9.06 -17.98
N ASN A 32 -8.81 -8.34 -16.90
CA ASN A 32 -10.16 -8.01 -16.44
C ASN A 32 -10.71 -6.68 -17.00
N GLY A 33 -10.02 -6.09 -17.99
CA GLY A 33 -10.50 -4.92 -18.73
C GLY A 33 -10.17 -3.58 -18.09
N PHE A 34 -9.25 -3.53 -17.14
CA PHE A 34 -8.81 -2.27 -16.52
C PHE A 34 -7.49 -1.79 -17.14
N PRO A 35 -7.47 -0.59 -17.77
CA PRO A 35 -6.21 0.10 -18.02
C PRO A 35 -5.47 0.28 -16.69
N THR A 36 -4.28 -0.29 -16.57
CA THR A 36 -3.57 -0.44 -15.30
C THR A 36 -2.23 0.27 -15.37
N TYR A 37 -2.00 1.15 -14.40
CA TYR A 37 -0.77 1.92 -14.24
C TYR A 37 -0.09 1.47 -12.94
N VAL A 38 1.13 0.97 -13.04
CA VAL A 38 1.93 0.58 -11.87
C VAL A 38 3.03 1.61 -11.71
N VAL A 39 3.06 2.30 -10.57
CA VAL A 39 3.97 3.42 -10.35
C VAL A 39 5.08 3.06 -9.36
N ASP A 40 6.24 3.67 -9.57
CA ASP A 40 7.30 3.74 -8.56
C ASP A 40 7.17 5.08 -7.83
N GLN A 41 7.03 5.04 -6.49
CA GLN A 41 6.95 6.24 -5.66
C GLN A 41 8.15 7.17 -5.88
N VAL A 42 7.95 8.49 -5.71
CA VAL A 42 9.03 9.49 -5.72
C VAL A 42 10.13 9.07 -4.75
N GLY A 43 11.38 9.07 -5.21
CA GLY A 43 12.53 8.62 -4.41
C GLY A 43 12.68 7.10 -4.28
N ARG A 44 11.97 6.30 -5.10
CA ARG A 44 12.05 4.84 -5.10
C ARG A 44 12.27 4.26 -6.49
N ALA A 45 13.10 3.22 -6.57
CA ALA A 45 13.32 2.43 -7.79
C ALA A 45 13.65 3.31 -9.02
N ARG A 46 12.78 3.34 -10.04
CA ARG A 46 13.02 4.11 -11.28
C ARG A 46 12.79 5.62 -11.09
N SER A 47 12.10 6.01 -10.01
CA SER A 47 11.87 7.40 -9.63
C SER A 47 13.05 7.91 -8.81
N ARG A 48 13.80 8.87 -9.37
CA ARG A 48 15.05 9.41 -8.82
C ARG A 48 14.88 9.92 -7.36
N PHE A 49 15.95 9.77 -6.57
CA PHE A 49 16.14 10.48 -5.30
C PHE A 49 17.21 11.58 -5.39
N ASP A 50 17.23 12.50 -4.44
CA ASP A 50 18.28 13.52 -4.35
C ASP A 50 19.54 12.97 -3.68
N GLN A 51 20.59 12.77 -4.47
CA GLN A 51 21.88 12.27 -3.98
C GLN A 51 22.79 13.36 -3.38
N THR A 52 22.39 14.64 -3.44
CA THR A 52 23.24 15.78 -3.08
C THR A 52 23.73 15.71 -1.64
N VAL A 53 22.87 15.34 -0.70
CA VAL A 53 23.23 15.23 0.72
C VAL A 53 24.32 14.17 0.95
N PHE A 54 24.22 13.02 0.30
CA PHE A 54 25.21 11.93 0.42
C PHE A 54 26.56 12.34 -0.18
N ASN A 55 26.53 12.97 -1.36
CA ASN A 55 27.74 13.46 -2.03
C ASN A 55 28.45 14.54 -1.21
N ASN A 56 27.69 15.48 -0.62
CA ASN A 56 28.26 16.54 0.20
C ASN A 56 28.88 16.00 1.50
N VAL A 57 28.29 14.96 2.09
CA VAL A 57 28.88 14.28 3.25
C VAL A 57 30.16 13.55 2.86
N GLY A 58 30.15 12.78 1.76
CA GLY A 58 31.35 12.12 1.23
C GLY A 58 32.47 13.11 0.88
N ALA A 59 32.13 14.33 0.47
CA ALA A 59 33.07 15.41 0.17
C ALA A 59 33.46 16.26 1.40
N GLY A 60 32.99 15.94 2.61
CA GLY A 60 33.28 16.71 3.83
C GLY A 60 32.64 18.10 3.89
N ARG A 61 31.68 18.41 3.00
CA ARG A 61 30.97 19.70 2.94
C ARG A 61 29.75 19.74 3.86
N THR A 62 29.31 18.60 4.37
CA THR A 62 28.14 18.48 5.22
C THR A 62 28.40 17.44 6.32
N PRO A 63 28.03 17.69 7.58
CA PRO A 63 28.19 16.72 8.66
C PRO A 63 27.38 15.42 8.40
N PRO A 64 27.91 14.23 8.75
CA PRO A 64 27.24 12.94 8.50
C PRO A 64 25.83 12.84 9.10
N GLU A 65 25.53 13.56 10.17
CA GLU A 65 24.25 13.56 10.89
C GLU A 65 23.12 14.21 10.10
N LYS A 66 23.44 14.92 9.01
CA LYS A 66 22.46 15.49 8.09
C LYS A 66 21.94 14.48 7.07
N GLN A 67 22.52 13.29 6.96
CA GLN A 67 21.99 12.27 6.07
C GLN A 67 20.62 11.78 6.54
N PRO A 68 19.64 11.67 5.63
CA PRO A 68 18.37 11.07 5.97
C PRO A 68 18.56 9.60 6.31
N LYS A 69 17.70 9.08 7.18
CA LYS A 69 17.68 7.63 7.46
C LYS A 69 17.26 6.89 6.20
N ILE A 70 18.05 5.90 5.80
CA ILE A 70 17.66 4.92 4.79
C ILE A 70 17.31 3.64 5.53
N SER A 71 16.15 3.07 5.25
CA SER A 71 15.77 1.77 5.78
C SER A 71 15.71 0.74 4.67
N ARG A 72 15.94 -0.53 5.02
CA ARG A 72 15.65 -1.67 4.16
C ARG A 72 15.03 -2.75 5.06
N MET A 73 13.93 -3.33 4.62
CA MET A 73 13.32 -4.42 5.35
C MET A 73 14.17 -5.68 5.15
N GLY A 74 14.67 -6.24 6.24
CA GLY A 74 15.40 -7.50 6.23
C GLY A 74 14.43 -8.69 6.18
N ASP A 75 14.81 -9.73 5.45
CA ASP A 75 13.97 -10.89 5.13
C ASP A 75 13.38 -11.55 6.38
N LEU A 76 14.26 -12.07 7.25
CA LEU A 76 13.88 -12.79 8.48
C LEU A 76 13.69 -11.87 9.69
N HIS A 77 13.99 -10.57 9.59
CA HIS A 77 13.97 -9.67 10.75
C HIS A 77 12.89 -8.59 10.69
N ALA A 78 12.42 -8.21 9.50
CA ALA A 78 11.34 -7.25 9.35
C ALA A 78 10.22 -7.84 8.50
N SER A 79 10.53 -8.35 7.31
CA SER A 79 9.53 -8.83 6.37
C SER A 79 8.75 -10.03 6.90
N TRP A 80 9.41 -11.07 7.44
CA TRP A 80 8.71 -12.29 7.87
C TRP A 80 7.58 -12.04 8.89
N ILE A 81 7.92 -11.37 10.00
CA ILE A 81 6.99 -11.14 11.11
C ILE A 81 6.03 -9.99 10.78
N ASN A 82 6.56 -8.85 10.31
CA ASN A 82 5.71 -7.69 10.02
C ASN A 82 4.76 -7.97 8.85
N PHE A 83 5.16 -8.75 7.84
CA PHE A 83 4.25 -9.17 6.76
C PHE A 83 3.33 -10.32 7.16
N ARG A 84 3.44 -10.82 8.39
CA ARG A 84 2.57 -11.85 8.95
C ARG A 84 2.63 -13.17 8.16
N ILE A 85 3.82 -13.51 7.66
CA ILE A 85 4.10 -14.85 7.11
C ILE A 85 4.11 -15.87 8.26
N GLY A 86 4.63 -15.46 9.42
CA GLY A 86 4.63 -16.24 10.65
C GLY A 86 4.93 -15.39 11.87
N ALA A 87 4.53 -15.86 13.06
CA ALA A 87 4.79 -15.17 14.33
C ALA A 87 6.28 -15.19 14.73
N GLU A 88 7.00 -16.22 14.28
CA GLU A 88 8.41 -16.44 14.59
C GLU A 88 9.22 -16.54 13.30
N LYS A 89 10.48 -16.10 13.37
CA LYS A 89 11.37 -16.00 12.21
C LYS A 89 11.58 -17.38 11.59
N GLY A 90 11.22 -17.52 10.32
CA GLY A 90 11.38 -18.77 9.56
C GLY A 90 10.33 -19.84 9.88
N VAL A 91 9.39 -19.59 10.79
CA VAL A 91 8.29 -20.51 11.11
C VAL A 91 6.99 -19.91 10.55
N PRO A 92 6.42 -20.44 9.47
CA PRO A 92 5.23 -19.87 8.87
C PRO A 92 3.98 -20.21 9.70
N TYR A 93 2.95 -19.37 9.61
CA TYR A 93 1.63 -19.77 10.08
C TYR A 93 1.15 -21.01 9.30
N PRO A 94 0.55 -22.03 9.94
CA PRO A 94 0.13 -23.25 9.26
C PRO A 94 -0.86 -23.00 8.11
N ASP A 95 -1.66 -21.96 8.20
CA ASP A 95 -2.67 -21.56 7.22
C ASP A 95 -2.20 -20.45 6.27
N THR A 96 -0.93 -20.05 6.32
CA THR A 96 -0.43 -18.91 5.53
C THR A 96 -0.70 -19.10 4.03
N GLN A 97 -1.18 -18.04 3.41
CA GLN A 97 -1.36 -17.98 1.96
C GLN A 97 -0.08 -17.57 1.24
N PHE A 98 0.95 -17.09 1.94
CA PHE A 98 2.18 -16.72 1.26
C PHE A 98 2.91 -17.98 0.73
N PRO A 99 3.50 -17.95 -0.48
CA PRO A 99 4.28 -19.06 -1.02
C PRO A 99 5.66 -19.12 -0.35
N VAL A 100 5.74 -19.77 0.82
CA VAL A 100 6.92 -19.76 1.69
C VAL A 100 8.21 -20.28 1.05
N ASP A 101 8.10 -21.22 0.10
CA ASP A 101 9.25 -21.76 -0.64
C ASP A 101 9.93 -20.69 -1.52
N ALA A 102 9.22 -19.60 -1.84
CA ALA A 102 9.69 -18.49 -2.65
C ALA A 102 10.03 -17.23 -1.84
N VAL A 103 10.21 -17.34 -0.51
CA VAL A 103 10.53 -16.17 0.33
C VAL A 103 11.81 -15.45 -0.10
N SER A 104 12.81 -16.19 -0.60
CA SER A 104 14.06 -15.61 -1.11
C SER A 104 13.86 -14.74 -2.35
N GLU A 105 12.80 -14.97 -3.12
CA GLU A 105 12.44 -14.13 -4.28
C GLU A 105 11.79 -12.83 -3.82
N LEU A 106 10.97 -12.86 -2.77
CA LEU A 106 10.46 -11.63 -2.12
C LEU A 106 11.63 -10.76 -1.61
N SER A 107 12.66 -11.37 -1.04
CA SER A 107 13.87 -10.67 -0.58
C SER A 107 14.58 -9.89 -1.68
N LYS A 108 14.57 -10.40 -2.92
CA LYS A 108 15.14 -9.72 -4.09
C LYS A 108 14.28 -8.55 -4.56
N MET A 109 12.98 -8.56 -4.26
CA MET A 109 12.08 -7.44 -4.52
C MET A 109 12.23 -6.32 -3.48
N SER A 110 12.83 -6.61 -2.31
CA SER A 110 13.07 -5.60 -1.28
C SER A 110 14.21 -4.65 -1.65
N ILE A 111 13.90 -3.37 -1.72
CA ILE A 111 14.83 -2.28 -2.05
C ILE A 111 14.92 -1.28 -0.90
N ALA A 112 15.93 -0.41 -0.96
CA ALA A 112 16.09 0.67 0.01
C ALA A 112 14.93 1.66 -0.04
N ASP A 113 14.50 2.12 1.14
CA ASP A 113 13.46 3.11 1.33
C ASP A 113 14.08 4.45 1.74
N LEU A 114 13.89 5.46 0.88
CA LEU A 114 14.36 6.83 1.06
C LEU A 114 13.20 7.81 1.34
N SER A 115 12.03 7.33 1.79
CA SER A 115 10.89 8.19 2.14
C SER A 115 11.26 9.28 3.16
N ALA A 116 12.18 8.98 4.08
CA ALA A 116 12.67 9.94 5.06
C ALA A 116 13.52 11.08 4.46
N SER A 117 13.90 11.02 3.18
CA SER A 117 14.56 12.13 2.46
C SER A 117 13.58 13.04 1.73
N LEU A 118 12.29 12.69 1.69
CA LEU A 118 11.28 13.47 0.99
C LEU A 118 10.84 14.67 1.84
N ASN A 119 10.53 15.78 1.17
CA ASN A 119 9.95 16.94 1.83
C ASN A 119 8.50 16.66 2.20
N ALA A 120 8.01 17.33 3.26
CA ALA A 120 6.60 17.35 3.61
C ALA A 120 5.88 18.53 2.90
N PRO A 121 4.61 18.37 2.45
CA PRO A 121 3.88 17.10 2.36
C PRO A 121 4.52 16.14 1.36
N ASP A 122 4.30 14.83 1.53
CA ASP A 122 4.90 13.80 0.67
C ASP A 122 4.55 14.10 -0.82
N PRO A 123 5.57 14.25 -1.69
CA PRO A 123 5.35 14.60 -3.09
C PRO A 123 4.55 13.56 -3.87
N ASN A 124 4.46 12.31 -3.38
CA ASN A 124 3.65 11.27 -3.98
C ASN A 124 2.15 11.63 -4.03
N TYR A 125 1.64 12.39 -3.06
CA TYR A 125 0.22 12.77 -3.02
C TYR A 125 -0.15 13.62 -4.23
N LYS A 126 0.70 14.62 -4.51
CA LYS A 126 0.52 15.51 -5.66
C LYS A 126 0.73 14.74 -6.97
N ALA A 127 1.78 13.91 -7.06
CA ALA A 127 2.06 13.15 -8.27
C ALA A 127 0.91 12.20 -8.66
N LEU A 128 0.29 11.54 -7.67
CA LEU A 128 -0.88 10.68 -7.90
C LEU A 128 -2.12 11.47 -8.31
N ALA A 129 -2.35 12.65 -7.71
CA ALA A 129 -3.45 13.54 -8.09
C ALA A 129 -3.30 14.08 -9.51
N GLU A 130 -2.08 14.46 -9.92
CA GLU A 130 -1.75 14.89 -11.27
C GLU A 130 -1.90 13.75 -12.29
N LEU A 131 -1.39 12.56 -11.96
CA LEU A 131 -1.60 11.37 -12.81
C LEU A 131 -3.08 11.04 -12.98
N ALA A 132 -3.88 11.14 -11.92
CA ALA A 132 -5.33 10.91 -12.03
C ALA A 132 -5.99 11.92 -12.99
N ASP A 133 -5.53 13.18 -13.00
CA ASP A 133 -6.02 14.21 -13.92
C ASP A 133 -5.60 13.95 -15.37
N GLU A 134 -4.32 13.62 -15.61
CA GLU A 134 -3.79 13.27 -16.92
C GLU A 134 -4.54 12.08 -17.56
N LEU A 135 -4.97 11.13 -16.74
CA LEU A 135 -5.75 9.96 -17.17
C LEU A 135 -7.24 10.27 -17.37
N GLY A 136 -7.69 11.50 -17.11
CA GLY A 136 -9.10 11.89 -17.16
C GLY A 136 -9.95 11.34 -16.01
N GLY A 137 -9.32 10.77 -14.99
CA GLY A 137 -9.93 10.16 -13.83
C GLY A 137 -9.44 8.73 -13.57
N ALA A 138 -9.09 8.41 -12.33
CA ALA A 138 -8.56 7.10 -11.97
C ALA A 138 -9.02 6.60 -10.59
N VAL A 139 -9.00 5.28 -10.43
CA VAL A 139 -9.07 4.62 -9.12
C VAL A 139 -7.65 4.50 -8.58
N LEU A 140 -7.39 5.05 -7.40
CA LEU A 140 -6.08 5.00 -6.78
C LEU A 140 -6.05 3.88 -5.74
N ILE A 141 -5.06 2.99 -5.85
CA ILE A 141 -4.87 1.83 -4.98
C ILE A 141 -3.51 1.96 -4.29
N GLY A 142 -3.52 2.10 -2.97
CA GLY A 142 -2.33 2.22 -2.13
C GLY A 142 -2.15 1.01 -1.22
N HIS A 143 -0.90 0.66 -0.92
CA HIS A 143 -0.56 -0.46 -0.03
C HIS A 143 0.38 -0.03 1.09
N SER A 144 0.05 -0.42 2.33
CA SER A 144 0.93 -0.25 3.49
C SER A 144 1.26 1.23 3.72
N GLN A 145 2.55 1.61 3.62
CA GLN A 145 3.01 3.01 3.64
C GLN A 145 2.22 3.92 2.70
N SER A 146 1.94 3.47 1.46
CA SER A 146 1.17 4.26 0.50
C SER A 146 -0.33 4.08 0.65
N GLY A 147 -0.77 3.29 1.63
CA GLY A 147 -2.15 2.93 1.87
C GLY A 147 -3.07 4.15 1.85
N HIS A 148 -2.78 5.18 2.64
CA HIS A 148 -3.59 6.40 2.73
C HIS A 148 -3.35 7.41 1.60
N TYR A 149 -2.38 7.20 0.70
CA TYR A 149 -2.04 8.17 -0.35
C TYR A 149 -3.21 8.48 -1.31
N PRO A 150 -4.11 7.53 -1.64
CA PRO A 150 -5.37 7.82 -2.33
C PRO A 150 -6.22 8.90 -1.65
N LEU A 151 -6.29 8.88 -0.30
CA LEU A 151 -7.05 9.88 0.47
C LEU A 151 -6.42 11.27 0.33
N GLU A 152 -5.11 11.36 0.48
CA GLU A 152 -4.37 12.62 0.34
C GLU A 152 -4.47 13.19 -1.07
N SER A 153 -4.37 12.32 -2.08
CA SER A 153 -4.52 12.70 -3.49
C SER A 153 -5.94 13.18 -3.79
N ALA A 154 -6.96 12.56 -3.19
CA ALA A 154 -8.35 12.99 -3.30
C ALA A 154 -8.61 14.34 -2.63
N LEU A 155 -7.92 14.67 -1.54
CA LEU A 155 -7.99 16.00 -0.93
C LEU A 155 -7.33 17.09 -1.80
N ILE A 156 -6.40 16.72 -2.67
CA ILE A 156 -5.77 17.62 -3.65
C ILE A 156 -6.65 17.80 -4.88
N ASN A 157 -7.16 16.70 -5.47
CA ASN A 157 -7.96 16.74 -6.69
C ASN A 157 -9.16 15.77 -6.63
N PRO A 158 -10.23 16.13 -5.91
CA PRO A 158 -11.36 15.23 -5.67
C PRO A 158 -12.18 14.91 -6.93
N GLU A 159 -12.09 15.74 -7.98
CA GLU A 159 -12.84 15.51 -9.22
C GLU A 159 -12.25 14.39 -10.08
N LYS A 160 -10.95 14.13 -9.93
CA LYS A 160 -10.18 13.18 -10.75
C LYS A 160 -9.88 11.87 -10.04
N VAL A 161 -9.91 11.84 -8.71
CA VAL A 161 -9.91 10.57 -7.98
C VAL A 161 -11.32 9.99 -7.98
N LYS A 162 -11.53 8.92 -8.76
CA LYS A 162 -12.84 8.28 -8.97
C LYS A 162 -13.17 7.22 -7.92
N GLY A 163 -12.16 6.72 -7.22
CA GLY A 163 -12.30 5.80 -6.11
C GLY A 163 -10.97 5.56 -5.41
N MET A 164 -11.05 5.17 -4.14
CA MET A 164 -9.89 5.01 -3.27
C MET A 164 -9.88 3.58 -2.70
N VAL A 165 -8.79 2.84 -2.92
CA VAL A 165 -8.61 1.50 -2.35
C VAL A 165 -7.37 1.48 -1.46
N LEU A 166 -7.58 1.19 -0.19
CA LEU A 166 -6.58 1.17 0.87
C LEU A 166 -6.28 -0.28 1.26
N LEU A 167 -5.06 -0.74 0.99
CA LEU A 167 -4.63 -2.10 1.32
C LEU A 167 -3.75 -2.04 2.56
N GLU A 168 -4.30 -2.44 3.71
CA GLU A 168 -3.63 -2.42 5.03
C GLU A 168 -2.95 -1.09 5.35
N ALA A 169 -3.73 -0.02 5.22
CA ALA A 169 -3.31 1.36 5.41
C ALA A 169 -3.30 1.79 6.88
N VAL A 170 -2.54 2.84 7.21
CA VAL A 170 -2.68 3.59 8.46
C VAL A 170 -3.17 4.99 8.10
N PRO A 171 -4.46 5.32 8.35
CA PRO A 171 -4.97 6.62 7.96
C PRO A 171 -4.51 7.71 8.94
N PRO A 172 -4.12 8.90 8.46
CA PRO A 172 -4.03 10.10 9.27
C PRO A 172 -5.37 10.45 9.96
N VAL A 173 -5.30 11.31 10.97
CA VAL A 173 -6.50 11.89 11.58
C VAL A 173 -6.97 13.06 10.73
N TYR A 174 -8.14 12.91 10.12
CA TYR A 174 -8.76 13.95 9.27
C TYR A 174 -9.71 14.85 10.06
N SER A 175 -9.79 16.13 9.70
CA SER A 175 -10.82 17.06 10.16
C SER A 175 -12.21 16.68 9.59
N ASP A 176 -13.28 17.23 10.15
CA ASP A 176 -14.63 16.95 9.65
C ASP A 176 -14.84 17.49 8.22
N GLU A 177 -14.19 18.60 7.86
CA GLU A 177 -14.19 19.15 6.50
C GLU A 177 -13.47 18.21 5.52
N GLN A 178 -12.34 17.64 5.93
CA GLN A 178 -11.63 16.64 5.12
C GLN A 178 -12.46 15.37 4.96
N ILE A 179 -13.12 14.89 6.01
CA ILE A 179 -14.05 13.75 5.93
C ILE A 179 -15.21 14.06 4.98
N ALA A 180 -15.81 15.25 5.05
CA ALA A 180 -16.88 15.65 4.14
C ALA A 180 -16.43 15.74 2.67
N ALA A 181 -15.16 16.08 2.41
CA ALA A 181 -14.58 16.02 1.08
C ALA A 181 -14.39 14.56 0.61
N LEU A 182 -13.78 13.72 1.43
CA LEU A 182 -13.53 12.30 1.14
C LEU A 182 -14.83 11.51 0.96
N ALA A 183 -15.89 11.85 1.68
CA ALA A 183 -17.20 11.19 1.60
C ALA A 183 -17.85 11.28 0.21
N LYS A 184 -17.40 12.18 -0.66
CA LYS A 184 -17.88 12.30 -2.03
C LYS A 184 -17.31 11.24 -2.98
N ILE A 185 -16.30 10.47 -2.54
CA ILE A 185 -15.57 9.52 -3.36
C ILE A 185 -15.70 8.13 -2.71
N PRO A 186 -16.05 7.07 -3.47
CA PRO A 186 -16.11 5.71 -2.93
C PRO A 186 -14.78 5.26 -2.32
N LEU A 187 -14.84 4.65 -1.14
CA LEU A 187 -13.70 4.16 -0.38
C LEU A 187 -13.82 2.66 -0.08
N LEU A 188 -12.80 1.89 -0.45
CA LEU A 188 -12.62 0.51 -0.02
C LEU A 188 -11.36 0.38 0.83
N ILE A 189 -11.46 -0.33 1.94
CA ILE A 189 -10.31 -0.74 2.75
C ILE A 189 -10.26 -2.26 2.83
N VAL A 190 -9.09 -2.88 2.65
CA VAL A 190 -8.92 -4.34 2.70
C VAL A 190 -7.82 -4.71 3.69
N TYR A 191 -8.11 -5.69 4.54
CA TYR A 191 -7.20 -6.27 5.54
C TYR A 191 -7.20 -7.80 5.48
N GLY A 192 -6.02 -8.39 5.59
CA GLY A 192 -5.78 -9.82 5.70
C GLY A 192 -6.00 -10.39 7.10
N ASP A 193 -5.36 -11.52 7.39
CA ASP A 193 -5.51 -12.28 8.63
C ASP A 193 -4.34 -11.99 9.61
N HIS A 194 -4.36 -12.64 10.78
CA HIS A 194 -3.28 -12.66 11.77
C HIS A 194 -2.92 -11.28 12.35
N LEU A 195 -3.88 -10.37 12.50
CA LEU A 195 -3.65 -8.97 12.94
C LEU A 195 -3.03 -8.81 14.34
N GLU A 196 -2.85 -9.90 15.09
CA GLU A 196 -2.14 -9.93 16.37
C GLU A 196 -0.62 -10.11 16.23
N SER A 197 -0.11 -10.36 15.01
CA SER A 197 1.33 -10.43 14.78
C SER A 197 2.04 -9.12 15.15
N SER A 198 3.26 -9.26 15.68
CA SER A 198 4.17 -8.13 15.93
C SER A 198 4.43 -7.32 14.66
N THR A 199 4.61 -6.01 14.82
CA THR A 199 5.04 -5.10 13.76
C THR A 199 6.54 -4.77 13.82
N GLU A 200 7.33 -5.59 14.55
CA GLU A 200 8.79 -5.49 14.71
C GLU A 200 9.28 -4.07 15.04
N GLY A 201 8.60 -3.42 15.99
CA GLY A 201 8.98 -2.09 16.49
C GLY A 201 8.33 -0.90 15.78
N ALA A 202 7.41 -1.13 14.84
CA ALA A 202 6.55 -0.04 14.36
C ALA A 202 5.69 0.51 15.51
N PRO A 203 5.37 1.82 15.51
CA PRO A 203 4.68 2.47 16.64
C PRO A 203 3.22 1.99 16.83
N THR A 204 2.62 1.38 15.81
CA THR A 204 1.26 0.84 15.85
C THR A 204 1.24 -0.64 15.45
N THR A 205 0.34 -1.40 16.07
CA THR A 205 0.08 -2.81 15.74
C THR A 205 -0.85 -2.95 14.53
N TRP A 206 -0.92 -4.13 13.91
CA TRP A 206 -1.88 -4.38 12.83
C TRP A 206 -3.33 -4.25 13.29
N ARG A 207 -3.66 -4.72 14.50
CA ARG A 207 -4.98 -4.53 15.11
C ARG A 207 -5.35 -3.06 15.26
N GLN A 208 -4.45 -2.23 15.77
CA GLN A 208 -4.69 -0.79 15.92
C GLN A 208 -4.98 -0.12 14.56
N ARG A 209 -4.18 -0.43 13.54
CA ARG A 209 -4.38 0.12 12.19
C ARG A 209 -5.71 -0.30 11.58
N PHE A 210 -6.11 -1.56 11.81
CA PHE A 210 -7.42 -2.06 11.42
C PHE A 210 -8.54 -1.26 12.10
N ASP A 211 -8.45 -1.05 13.41
CA ASP A 211 -9.47 -0.33 14.19
C ASP A 211 -9.54 1.16 13.77
N GLU A 212 -8.40 1.80 13.47
CA GLU A 212 -8.33 3.16 12.93
C GLU A 212 -8.99 3.27 11.55
N CYS A 213 -8.76 2.30 10.67
CA CYS A 213 -9.45 2.22 9.39
C CYS A 213 -10.96 2.00 9.53
N ALA A 214 -11.39 1.17 10.49
CA ALA A 214 -12.81 0.97 10.78
C ALA A 214 -13.45 2.29 11.27
N ALA A 215 -12.77 3.03 12.14
CA ALA A 215 -13.22 4.34 12.58
C ALA A 215 -13.29 5.36 11.43
N LEU A 216 -12.35 5.33 10.48
CA LEU A 216 -12.42 6.16 9.27
C LEU A 216 -13.67 5.84 8.43
N VAL A 217 -13.94 4.55 8.20
CA VAL A 217 -15.14 4.09 7.48
C VAL A 217 -16.41 4.61 8.14
N ASP A 218 -16.51 4.50 9.47
CA ASP A 218 -17.64 5.02 10.22
C ASP A 218 -17.82 6.53 10.07
N ARG A 219 -16.71 7.30 10.11
CA ARG A 219 -16.76 8.76 9.95
C ARG A 219 -17.19 9.15 8.53
N VAL A 220 -16.66 8.49 7.50
CA VAL A 220 -17.05 8.74 6.11
C VAL A 220 -18.53 8.43 5.89
N ASN A 221 -19.02 7.28 6.40
CA ASN A 221 -20.42 6.90 6.25
C ASN A 221 -21.36 7.80 7.05
N LYS A 222 -20.98 8.27 8.25
CA LYS A 222 -21.75 9.28 9.00
C LYS A 222 -21.85 10.62 8.27
N ALA A 223 -20.85 10.97 7.46
CA ALA A 223 -20.87 12.14 6.59
C ALA A 223 -21.65 11.91 5.27
N GLY A 224 -22.32 10.76 5.11
CA GLY A 224 -23.13 10.42 3.94
C GLY A 224 -22.35 9.81 2.78
N GLY A 225 -21.10 9.37 3.02
CA GLY A 225 -20.26 8.74 2.01
C GLY A 225 -20.54 7.26 1.79
N ASN A 226 -19.73 6.65 0.92
CA ASN A 226 -19.76 5.21 0.63
C ASN A 226 -18.38 4.61 0.92
N ALA A 227 -18.16 4.24 2.18
CA ALA A 227 -16.97 3.55 2.64
C ALA A 227 -17.28 2.11 3.05
N GLN A 228 -16.47 1.18 2.59
CA GLN A 228 -16.55 -0.23 2.93
C GLN A 228 -15.19 -0.74 3.43
N MET A 229 -15.24 -1.65 4.38
CA MET A 229 -14.05 -2.37 4.85
C MET A 229 -14.25 -3.87 4.72
N ILE A 230 -13.28 -4.54 4.11
CA ILE A 230 -13.25 -5.99 3.96
C ILE A 230 -12.13 -6.54 4.84
N HIS A 231 -12.52 -7.35 5.83
CA HIS A 231 -11.62 -8.26 6.53
C HIS A 231 -11.69 -9.62 5.84
N LEU A 232 -10.62 -10.04 5.16
CA LEU A 232 -10.61 -11.25 4.32
C LEU A 232 -11.09 -12.53 5.06
N PRO A 233 -10.73 -12.77 6.34
CA PRO A 233 -11.26 -13.91 7.10
C PRO A 233 -12.79 -13.91 7.21
N ALA A 234 -13.45 -12.75 7.29
CA ALA A 234 -14.91 -12.65 7.31
C ALA A 234 -15.56 -12.99 5.96
N LYS A 235 -14.76 -13.07 4.88
CA LYS A 235 -15.16 -13.56 3.56
C LYS A 235 -14.72 -15.02 3.31
N GLY A 236 -14.28 -15.72 4.36
CA GLY A 236 -13.80 -17.11 4.25
C GLY A 236 -12.38 -17.26 3.71
N MET A 237 -11.66 -16.15 3.47
CA MET A 237 -10.27 -16.14 3.02
C MET A 237 -9.34 -15.99 4.22
N ARG A 238 -8.80 -17.12 4.70
CA ARG A 238 -7.96 -17.19 5.90
C ARG A 238 -6.47 -17.28 5.54
N GLY A 239 -5.64 -16.82 6.47
CA GLY A 239 -4.18 -16.89 6.38
C GLY A 239 -3.54 -15.91 5.40
N ASN A 240 -4.31 -14.92 4.92
CA ASN A 240 -3.78 -13.87 4.06
C ASN A 240 -2.76 -13.00 4.80
N THR A 241 -1.62 -12.76 4.17
CA THR A 241 -0.50 -11.99 4.71
C THR A 241 -0.66 -10.50 4.38
N HIS A 242 0.27 -9.67 4.86
CA HIS A 242 0.35 -8.26 4.43
C HIS A 242 0.61 -8.13 2.92
N MET A 243 1.18 -9.17 2.31
CA MET A 243 1.50 -9.26 0.89
C MET A 243 0.41 -10.03 0.13
N PHE A 244 -0.88 -9.83 0.45
CA PHE A 244 -1.97 -10.60 -0.17
C PHE A 244 -2.12 -10.44 -1.69
N MET A 245 -1.45 -9.45 -2.30
CA MET A 245 -1.31 -9.39 -3.77
C MET A 245 -0.35 -10.45 -4.33
N GLN A 246 0.43 -11.11 -3.48
CA GLN A 246 1.41 -12.15 -3.79
C GLN A 246 1.05 -13.52 -3.18
N ASP A 247 0.08 -13.56 -2.27
CA ASP A 247 -0.43 -14.79 -1.68
C ASP A 247 -0.97 -15.78 -2.75
N LYS A 248 -1.07 -17.07 -2.40
CA LYS A 248 -1.60 -18.16 -3.23
C LYS A 248 -3.01 -17.88 -3.75
N ASN A 249 -3.83 -17.19 -2.97
CA ASN A 249 -5.19 -16.78 -3.32
C ASN A 249 -5.28 -15.32 -3.80
N ASN A 250 -4.18 -14.69 -4.23
CA ASN A 250 -4.14 -13.27 -4.61
C ASN A 250 -5.20 -12.87 -5.65
N LEU A 251 -5.54 -13.74 -6.59
CA LEU A 251 -6.54 -13.46 -7.63
C LEU A 251 -7.96 -13.40 -7.05
N ALA A 252 -8.27 -14.22 -6.03
CA ALA A 252 -9.55 -14.14 -5.34
C ALA A 252 -9.70 -12.83 -4.54
N VAL A 253 -8.59 -12.33 -3.97
CA VAL A 253 -8.56 -11.00 -3.35
C VAL A 253 -8.72 -9.90 -4.40
N ALA A 254 -8.07 -10.02 -5.55
CA ALA A 254 -8.24 -9.09 -6.67
C ALA A 254 -9.68 -9.04 -7.17
N ASP A 255 -10.38 -10.19 -7.24
CA ASP A 255 -11.77 -10.26 -7.66
C ASP A 255 -12.71 -9.48 -6.73
N LEU A 256 -12.45 -9.47 -5.42
CA LEU A 256 -13.22 -8.63 -4.50
C LEU A 256 -13.04 -7.13 -4.81
N ILE A 257 -11.80 -6.71 -5.09
CA ILE A 257 -11.49 -5.31 -5.39
C ILE A 257 -12.09 -4.93 -6.75
N ILE A 258 -11.93 -5.77 -7.77
CA ILE A 258 -12.50 -5.56 -9.11
C ILE A 258 -14.03 -5.50 -9.04
N GLY A 259 -14.66 -6.41 -8.29
CA GLY A 259 -16.10 -6.43 -8.08
C GLY A 259 -16.59 -5.13 -7.45
N TRP A 260 -15.92 -4.70 -6.38
CA TRP A 260 -16.22 -3.43 -5.72
C TRP A 260 -16.06 -2.24 -6.67
N ILE A 261 -14.98 -2.18 -7.46
CA ILE A 261 -14.77 -1.11 -8.45
C ILE A 261 -15.93 -1.06 -9.45
N LYS A 262 -16.32 -2.22 -10.03
CA LYS A 262 -17.41 -2.31 -11.01
C LYS A 262 -18.77 -1.87 -10.44
N GLU A 263 -19.01 -2.13 -9.16
CA GLU A 263 -20.27 -1.79 -8.50
C GLU A 263 -20.33 -0.29 -8.12
N ASN A 264 -19.21 0.29 -7.70
CA ASN A 264 -19.20 1.60 -7.04
C ASN A 264 -18.69 2.74 -7.93
N ILE A 265 -18.04 2.43 -9.06
CA ILE A 265 -17.37 3.42 -9.90
C ILE A 265 -17.91 3.34 -11.32
N LYS A 266 -18.43 4.47 -11.82
CA LYS A 266 -19.02 4.63 -13.16
C LYS A 266 -18.06 5.34 -14.11
#